data_AF-A0A7U2NFL8-F1
#
_entry.id   AF-A0A7U2NFL8-F1
#
_cell.length_a   1.000
_cell.length_b   1.000
_cell.length_c   1.000
_cell.angle_alpha   90.00
_cell.angle_beta   90.00
_cell.angle_gamma   90.00
#
_symmetry.space_group_name_H-M   'P 1'
#
loop_
_entity.id
_entity.type
_entity.pdbx_description
1 polymer ?
#
loop_
_entity_poly.entity_id
_entity_poly.type
_entity_poly.pdbx_seq_one_letter_code
_entity_poly.pdbx_strand_id
1 'polypeptide(L)' 'MALTRQQGALKNKLLRYKEIVNEYQSHNTQDIPLTVIWKKHIYPKYYISIGTLYNALNEPIEKQLKEIALLE' A
#
# COMPACT_ATOMS: atom_id res chain seq x y z
N MET A 1 -8.15 23.29 -2.38
CA MET A 1 -7.02 24.06 -1.79
C MET A 1 -5.72 23.39 -2.20
N ALA A 2 -4.59 24.11 -2.25
CA ALA A 2 -3.30 23.44 -2.45
C ALA A 2 -2.95 22.59 -1.22
N LEU A 3 -2.60 21.32 -1.44
CA LEU A 3 -2.20 20.42 -0.35
C LEU A 3 -0.96 20.95 0.36
N THR A 4 -0.96 20.83 1.69
CA THR A 4 0.26 21.11 2.48
C THR A 4 1.34 20.09 2.15
N ARG A 5 2.62 20.44 2.38
CA ARG A 5 3.76 19.54 2.18
C ARG A 5 3.59 18.20 2.90
N GLN A 6 3.02 18.22 4.11
CA GLN A 6 2.76 17.01 4.89
C GLN A 6 1.69 16.13 4.24
N GLN A 7 0.60 16.72 3.75
CA GLN A 7 -0.47 15.99 3.05
C GLN A 7 0.03 15.42 1.71
N GLY A 8 0.87 16.16 0.97
CA GLY A 8 1.47 15.66 -0.27
C GLY A 8 2.40 14.45 -0.04
N ALA A 9 3.22 14.49 1.02
CA ALA A 9 4.06 13.35 1.39
C ALA A 9 3.22 12.13 1.79
N LEU A 10 2.13 12.36 2.53
CA LEU A 10 1.20 11.32 2.95
C LEU A 10 0.45 10.70 1.76
N LYS A 11 -0.02 11.51 0.81
CA LYS A 11 -0.61 11.06 -0.47
C LYS A 11 0.34 10.11 -1.22
N ASN A 12 1.60 10.48 -1.38
CA ASN A 12 2.60 9.66 -2.08
C ASN A 12 2.86 8.33 -1.36
N LYS A 13 2.91 8.33 -0.02
CA LYS A 13 3.04 7.10 0.77
C LYS A 13 1.84 6.18 0.55
N LEU A 14 0.62 6.71 0.62
CA LEU A 14 -0.61 5.94 0.42
C LEU A 14 -0.73 5.37 -0.98
N LEU A 15 -0.32 6.10 -2.01
CA LEU A 15 -0.30 5.61 -3.39
C LEU A 15 0.62 4.39 -3.53
N ARG A 16 1.83 4.44 -2.95
CA ARG A 16 2.74 3.27 -2.94
C ARG A 16 2.11 2.08 -2.23
N TYR A 17 1.48 2.31 -1.08
CA TYR A 17 0.83 1.24 -0.32
C TYR A 17 -0.33 0.63 -1.10
N LYS A 18 -1.11 1.45 -1.82
CA LYS A 18 -2.18 0.97 -2.70
C LYS A 18 -1.66 0.03 -3.79
N GLU A 19 -0.55 0.38 -4.44
CA GLU A 19 0.05 -0.48 -5.48
C GLU A 19 0.53 -1.82 -4.90
N ILE A 20 1.18 -1.79 -3.73
CA ILE A 20 1.65 -3.00 -3.04
C ILE A 20 0.49 -3.92 -2.69
N VAL A 21 -0.61 -3.36 -2.14
CA VAL A 21 -1.80 -4.13 -1.77
C VAL A 21 -2.49 -4.71 -3.00
N ASN A 22 -2.55 -3.96 -4.11
CA ASN A 22 -3.13 -4.46 -5.36
C ASN A 22 -2.31 -5.62 -5.95
N GLU A 23 -0.98 -5.50 -5.96
CA GLU A 23 -0.09 -6.60 -6.35
C GLU A 23 -0.32 -7.82 -5.46
N TYR A 24 -0.38 -7.63 -4.14
CA TYR A 24 -0.68 -8.71 -3.21
C TYR A 24 -2.01 -9.39 -3.52
N GLN A 25 -3.08 -8.63 -3.73
CA GLN A 25 -4.41 -9.16 -4.05
C GLN A 25 -4.44 -9.92 -5.38
N SER A 26 -3.69 -9.47 -6.39
CA SER A 26 -3.60 -10.17 -7.68
C SER A 26 -2.98 -11.56 -7.58
N HIS A 27 -2.12 -11.81 -6.59
CA HIS A 27 -1.46 -13.11 -6.37
C HIS A 27 -2.04 -13.87 -5.18
N ASN A 28 -2.98 -13.28 -4.44
CA ASN A 28 -3.59 -13.89 -3.27
C ASN A 28 -4.60 -14.97 -3.68
N THR A 29 -4.07 -16.16 -3.98
CA THR A 29 -4.86 -17.39 -4.05
C THR A 29 -4.99 -17.94 -2.62
N GLN A 30 -6.20 -18.33 -2.20
CA GLN A 30 -6.53 -18.72 -0.81
C GLN A 30 -5.59 -19.77 -0.18
N ASP A 31 -4.86 -20.51 -1.00
CA ASP A 31 -3.93 -21.57 -0.58
C ASP A 31 -2.51 -21.07 -0.26
N ILE A 32 -2.10 -19.90 -0.77
CA ILE A 32 -0.72 -19.44 -0.71
C ILE A 32 -0.48 -18.55 0.52
N PRO A 33 0.51 -18.87 1.38
CA PRO A 33 0.86 -18.01 2.49
C PRO A 33 1.36 -16.64 2.03
N LEU A 34 0.97 -15.58 2.77
CA LEU A 34 1.40 -14.21 2.51
C LEU A 34 2.93 -14.06 2.44
N THR A 35 3.67 -14.80 3.26
CA THR A 35 5.15 -14.82 3.27
C THR A 35 5.73 -15.26 1.92
N VAL A 36 5.09 -16.23 1.26
CA VAL A 36 5.50 -16.74 -0.06
C VAL A 36 5.20 -15.70 -1.14
N ILE A 37 4.01 -15.08 -1.10
CA ILE A 37 3.64 -14.00 -2.02
C ILE A 37 4.61 -12.83 -1.87
N TRP A 38 4.93 -12.45 -0.63
CA TRP A 38 5.89 -11.39 -0.34
C TRP A 38 7.25 -11.70 -0.94
N LYS A 39 7.80 -12.90 -0.69
CA LYS A 39 9.14 -13.29 -1.16
C LYS A 39 9.22 -13.39 -2.69
N LYS A 40 8.16 -13.87 -3.35
CA LYS A 40 8.17 -14.14 -4.81
C LYS A 40 7.76 -12.94 -5.66
N HIS A 41 6.80 -12.14 -5.21
CA HIS A 41 6.17 -11.11 -6.06
C HIS A 41 6.41 -9.69 -5.55
N ILE A 42 6.37 -9.47 -4.23
CA ILE A 42 6.38 -8.11 -3.66
C ILE A 42 7.79 -7.61 -3.38
N TYR A 43 8.60 -8.40 -2.66
CA TYR A 43 9.98 -8.06 -2.33
C TYR A 43 10.86 -7.75 -3.55
N PRO A 44 10.89 -8.56 -4.62
CA PRO A 44 11.75 -8.28 -5.76
C PRO A 44 11.36 -7.01 -6.54
N LYS A 45 10.10 -6.54 -6.41
CA LYS A 45 9.59 -5.37 -7.13
C LYS A 45 9.65 -4.09 -6.30
N TYR A 46 9.32 -4.17 -5.01
CA TYR A 46 9.16 -3.01 -4.14
C TYR A 46 10.22 -2.90 -3.03
N TYR A 47 11.03 -3.94 -2.82
CA TYR A 47 12.10 -3.99 -1.81
C TYR A 47 11.65 -3.60 -0.40
N ILE A 48 10.42 -3.95 -0.04
CA ILE A 48 9.84 -3.65 1.28
C ILE A 48 10.01 -4.80 2.25
N SER A 49 10.09 -4.47 3.54
CA SER A 49 10.02 -5.48 4.59
C SER A 49 8.63 -6.13 4.66
N ILE A 50 8.56 -7.36 5.18
CA ILE A 50 7.28 -8.03 5.40
C ILE A 50 6.41 -7.27 6.41
N GLY A 51 7.01 -6.63 7.42
CA GLY A 51 6.29 -5.78 8.38
C GLY A 51 5.64 -4.58 7.71
N THR A 52 6.30 -3.99 6.70
CA THR A 52 5.72 -2.90 5.90
C THR A 52 4.50 -3.39 5.11
N LEU A 53 4.54 -4.61 4.58
CA LEU A 53 3.39 -5.21 3.90
C LEU A 53 2.21 -5.42 4.87
N TYR A 54 2.47 -5.95 6.07
CA TYR A 54 1.43 -6.09 7.10
C TYR A 54 0.80 -4.74 7.48
N ASN A 55 1.63 -3.70 7.65
CA ASN A 55 1.14 -2.36 7.93
C ASN A 55 0.28 -1.83 6.79
N ALA A 56 0.70 -2.02 5.54
CA ALA A 56 -0.08 -1.60 4.37
C ALA A 56 -1.42 -2.34 4.25
N LEU A 57 -1.49 -3.62 4.60
CA LEU A 57 -2.73 -4.39 4.58
C LEU A 57 -3.72 -3.99 5.69
N ASN A 58 -3.21 -3.51 6.82
CA ASN A 58 -4.02 -3.11 7.97
C ASN A 58 -4.42 -1.61 7.93
N GLU A 59 -3.70 -0.78 7.16
CA GLU A 59 -3.96 0.65 7.06
C GLU A 59 -5.18 0.92 6.14
N PRO A 60 -6.14 1.79 6.52
CA PRO A 60 -7.31 2.11 5.70
C PRO A 60 -6.97 3.07 4.56
N ILE A 61 -6.13 2.61 3.62
CA ILE A 61 -5.54 3.40 2.53
C ILE A 61 -6.60 4.12 1.70
N GLU A 62 -7.69 3.43 1.34
CA GLU A 62 -8.76 4.01 0.52
C GLU A 62 -9.49 5.14 1.21
N LYS A 63 -9.70 5.03 2.53
CA LYS A 63 -10.37 6.06 3.32
C LYS A 63 -9.50 7.31 3.40
N GLN A 64 -8.22 7.15 3.71
CA GLN A 64 -7.29 8.27 3.80
C GLN A 64 -7.05 8.95 2.44
N LEU A 65 -7.00 8.19 1.34
CA LEU A 65 -6.92 8.78 -0.01
C LEU A 65 -8.17 9.60 -0.35
N LYS A 66 -9.37 9.13 0.01
CA LYS A 66 -10.62 9.88 -0.19
C LYS A 66 -10.64 11.17 0.63
N GLU A 67 -10.19 11.14 1.87
CA GLU A 67 -10.10 12.32 2.73
C GLU A 67 -9.15 13.37 2.13
N ILE A 68 -7.99 12.95 1.59
CA ILE A 68 -7.06 13.86 0.92
C ILE A 68 -7.65 14.42 -0.38
N ALA A 69 -8.37 13.61 -1.15
CA ALA A 69 -9.02 14.05 -2.38
C ALA A 69 -10.14 15.07 -2.12
N LEU A 70 -10.82 15.00 -0.98
CA LEU A 70 -11.84 15.97 -0.57
C LEU A 70 -11.24 17.33 -0.18
N LEU A 71 -9.96 17.36 0.19
CA LEU A 71 -9.24 18.58 0.59
C LEU A 71 -8.60 19.33 -0.59
N GLU A 72 -8.48 18.68 -1.76
CA GLU A 72 -8.04 19.29 -3.03
C GLU A 72 -9.10 20.23 -3.62
#